data_AF-A0A0D0DY64-F1
#
_entry.id   AF-A0A0D0DY64-F1
#
_cell.length_a   1.000
_cell.length_b   1.000
_cell.length_c   1.000
_cell.angle_alpha   90.00
_cell.angle_beta   90.00
_cell.angle_gamma   90.00
#
_symmetry.space_group_name_H-M   'P 1'
#
loop_
_entity.id
_entity.type
_entity.pdbx_description
1 polymer ?
#
loop_
_entity_poly.entity_id
_entity_poly.type
_entity_poly.pdbx_seq_one_letter_code
_entity_poly.pdbx_strand_id
1 'polypeptide(L)'
;MPHPPLAPKTHNNNIPSEFPSPGVTTKHAITLDQSCAKYNISASDSEKLAVLEYVPVNCIVELLTDTDYEKVGFGVLGWRTFLSHHCKFCSSIVAGTWPE
;
A
#
# COMPACT_ATOMS: atom_id res chain seq x y z
N MET A 1 48.70 14.36 -37.11
CA MET A 1 47.31 13.94 -37.36
C MET A 1 46.71 13.42 -36.05
N PRO A 2 45.53 13.92 -35.63
CA PRO A 2 44.88 13.53 -34.38
C PRO A 2 43.98 12.29 -34.54
N HIS A 3 43.94 11.42 -33.54
CA HIS A 3 43.01 10.29 -33.42
C HIS A 3 42.18 10.43 -32.11
N PRO A 4 40.97 9.84 -32.03
CA PRO A 4 39.77 10.42 -31.39
C PRO A 4 39.62 10.14 -29.87
N PRO A 5 38.66 10.80 -29.18
CA PRO A 5 38.53 10.79 -27.72
C PRO A 5 38.01 9.46 -27.14
N LEU A 6 38.46 9.16 -25.92
CA LEU A 6 38.04 8.01 -25.10
C LEU A 6 36.51 7.97 -24.92
N ALA A 7 35.89 6.85 -25.28
CA ALA A 7 34.55 6.51 -24.84
C ALA A 7 34.56 6.19 -23.32
N PRO A 8 33.55 6.63 -22.54
CA PRO A 8 33.43 6.24 -21.14
C PRO A 8 33.15 4.74 -21.03
N LYS A 9 33.94 4.04 -20.20
CA LYS A 9 33.68 2.66 -19.79
C LYS A 9 32.33 2.62 -19.05
N THR A 10 31.36 1.94 -19.64
CA THR A 10 30.11 1.55 -18.97
C THR A 10 30.47 0.70 -17.75
N HIS A 11 30.17 1.20 -16.55
CA HIS A 11 30.37 0.46 -15.32
C HIS A 11 29.25 -0.57 -15.18
N ASN A 12 29.63 -1.84 -15.33
CA ASN A 12 28.75 -2.98 -15.17
C ASN A 12 28.45 -3.18 -13.67
N ASN A 13 27.37 -2.59 -13.17
CA ASN A 13 26.84 -2.91 -11.84
C ASN A 13 25.68 -3.89 -11.96
N ASN A 14 26.01 -5.17 -12.10
CA ASN A 14 25.07 -6.25 -11.85
C ASN A 14 24.98 -6.46 -10.32
N ILE A 15 24.28 -5.55 -9.65
CA ILE A 15 23.75 -5.80 -8.31
C ILE A 15 22.32 -6.30 -8.57
N PRO A 16 21.95 -7.53 -8.15
CA PRO A 16 20.54 -7.89 -8.06
C PRO A 16 19.92 -6.96 -7.03
N SER A 17 19.29 -5.91 -7.51
CA SER A 17 18.43 -5.06 -6.72
C SER A 17 17.26 -5.94 -6.28
N GLU A 18 17.34 -6.49 -5.07
CA GLU A 18 16.29 -7.24 -4.39
C GLU A 18 15.10 -6.35 -3.97
N PHE A 19 14.94 -5.19 -4.60
CA PHE A 19 13.73 -4.41 -4.52
C PHE A 19 12.69 -5.05 -5.45
N PRO A 20 11.58 -5.59 -4.92
CA PRO A 20 10.50 -6.04 -5.79
C PRO A 20 10.06 -4.85 -6.64
N SER A 21 10.12 -5.02 -7.96
CA SER A 21 9.55 -4.07 -8.93
C SER A 21 8.11 -3.73 -8.49
N PRO A 22 7.72 -2.44 -8.42
CA PRO A 22 6.37 -2.04 -7.99
C PRO A 22 5.30 -2.30 -9.08
N GLY A 23 5.53 -3.31 -9.93
CA GLY A 23 4.75 -3.60 -11.14
C GLY A 23 4.08 -4.97 -11.14
N VAL A 24 4.18 -5.75 -10.06
CA VAL A 24 3.31 -6.92 -9.89
C VAL A 24 2.10 -6.48 -9.06
N THR A 25 1.32 -5.57 -9.65
CA THR A 25 -0.09 -5.44 -9.28
C THR A 25 -0.72 -6.77 -9.62
N THR A 26 -0.99 -7.58 -8.59
CA THR A 26 -1.94 -8.69 -8.68
C THR A 26 -3.15 -8.18 -9.45
N LYS A 27 -3.44 -8.80 -10.60
CA LYS A 27 -4.40 -8.35 -11.62
C LYS A 27 -5.85 -8.23 -11.15
N HIS A 28 -6.10 -8.42 -9.86
CA HIS A 28 -7.38 -8.22 -9.21
C HIS A 28 -7.27 -6.94 -8.38
N ALA A 29 -7.90 -5.86 -8.86
CA ALA A 29 -8.08 -4.67 -8.03
C ALA A 29 -8.86 -5.10 -6.78
N ILE A 30 -8.16 -5.20 -5.65
CA ILE A 30 -8.77 -5.59 -4.38
C ILE A 30 -9.72 -4.48 -3.97
N THR A 31 -11.00 -4.81 -3.87
CA THR A 31 -12.03 -3.82 -3.51
C THR A 31 -12.02 -3.56 -2.01
N LEU A 32 -12.56 -2.40 -1.61
CA LEU A 32 -12.78 -2.07 -0.20
C LEU A 32 -13.55 -3.19 0.51
N ASP A 33 -14.64 -3.66 -0.10
CA ASP A 33 -15.48 -4.76 0.40
C ASP A 33 -14.69 -6.05 0.68
N GLN A 34 -13.86 -6.49 -0.28
CA GLN A 34 -13.02 -7.68 -0.12
C GLN A 34 -12.03 -7.54 1.06
N SER A 35 -11.40 -6.37 1.17
CA SER A 35 -10.46 -6.10 2.27
C SER A 35 -11.18 -6.02 3.63
N CYS A 36 -12.36 -5.40 3.67
CA CYS A 36 -13.18 -5.28 4.88
C CYS A 36 -13.67 -6.65 5.36
N ALA A 37 -14.17 -7.48 4.45
CA ALA A 37 -14.63 -8.83 4.76
C ALA A 37 -13.51 -9.70 5.35
N LYS A 38 -12.30 -9.64 4.78
CA LYS A 38 -11.15 -10.41 5.26
C LYS A 38 -10.76 -10.07 6.70
N TYR A 39 -10.72 -8.79 7.02
CA TYR A 39 -10.26 -8.30 8.33
C TYR A 39 -11.40 -8.06 9.31
N ASN A 40 -12.61 -8.52 8.99
CA ASN A 40 -13.81 -8.33 9.81
C ASN A 40 -14.02 -6.86 10.18
N ILE A 41 -13.76 -5.95 9.24
CA ILE A 41 -14.08 -4.54 9.39
C ILE A 41 -15.60 -4.41 9.34
N SER A 42 -16.18 -3.72 10.32
CA SER A 42 -17.63 -3.57 10.41
C SER A 42 -18.18 -2.82 9.20
N ALA A 43 -19.45 -3.07 8.84
CA ALA A 43 -20.11 -2.33 7.76
C ALA A 43 -20.09 -0.82 8.02
N SER A 44 -20.32 -0.41 9.27
CA SER A 44 -20.24 1.00 9.68
C SER A 44 -18.86 1.60 9.44
N ASP A 45 -17.78 0.89 9.77
CA ASP A 45 -16.43 1.39 9.53
C ASP A 45 -16.07 1.37 8.04
N SER A 46 -16.59 0.39 7.27
CA SER A 46 -16.45 0.35 5.81
C SER A 46 -17.08 1.58 5.15
N GLU A 47 -18.26 2.01 5.59
CA GLU A 47 -18.91 3.23 5.10
C GLU A 47 -18.07 4.48 5.39
N LYS A 48 -17.48 4.58 6.59
CA LYS A 48 -16.58 5.69 6.95
C LYS A 48 -15.32 5.70 6.10
N LEU A 49 -14.74 4.52 5.84
CA LEU A 49 -13.59 4.36 4.97
C LEU A 49 -13.90 4.76 3.53
N ALA A 50 -15.11 4.46 3.04
CA ALA A 50 -15.57 4.92 1.73
C ALA A 50 -15.66 6.46 1.66
N VAL A 51 -16.11 7.13 2.73
CA VAL A 51 -16.13 8.60 2.82
C VAL A 51 -14.71 9.19 2.82
N LEU A 52 -13.73 8.49 3.40
CA LEU A 52 -12.30 8.85 3.32
C LEU A 52 -11.65 8.50 1.98
N GLU A 53 -12.41 8.00 1.01
CA GLU A 53 -11.90 7.52 -0.29
C GLU A 53 -10.78 6.49 -0.11
N TYR A 54 -10.85 5.67 0.95
CA TYR A 54 -9.82 4.69 1.26
C TYR A 54 -9.74 3.64 0.14
N VAL A 55 -8.52 3.44 -0.36
CA VAL A 55 -8.18 2.41 -1.33
C VAL A 55 -7.26 1.38 -0.66
N PRO A 56 -7.56 0.07 -0.75
CA PRO A 56 -6.67 -0.96 -0.23
C PRO A 56 -5.24 -0.82 -0.80
N VAL A 57 -4.22 -1.11 0.01
CA VAL A 57 -2.77 -0.98 -0.32
C VAL A 57 -2.28 0.47 -0.36
N ASN A 58 -3.17 1.46 -0.32
CA ASN A 58 -2.76 2.86 -0.27
C ASN A 58 -2.40 3.27 1.16
N CYS A 59 -1.12 3.51 1.43
CA CYS A 59 -0.62 3.94 2.75
C CYS A 59 -0.95 5.39 3.14
N ILE A 60 -1.64 6.19 2.30
CA ILE A 60 -2.02 7.58 2.63
C ILE A 60 -2.88 7.63 3.91
N VAL A 61 -3.65 6.58 4.20
CA VAL A 61 -4.43 6.45 5.44
C VAL A 61 -3.55 6.59 6.69
N GLU A 62 -2.30 6.16 6.64
CA GLU A 62 -1.37 6.22 7.77
C GLU A 62 -0.93 7.66 8.09
N LEU A 63 -1.15 8.59 7.17
CA LEU A 63 -0.81 10.00 7.29
C LEU A 63 -1.98 10.89 7.72
N LEU A 64 -3.20 10.32 7.82
CA LEU A 64 -4.38 11.08 8.24
C LEU A 64 -4.23 11.54 9.69
N THR A 65 -4.57 12.82 9.93
CA THR A 65 -4.54 13.40 11.27
C THR A 65 -5.74 12.92 12.09
N ASP A 66 -5.68 13.14 13.41
CA ASP A 66 -6.83 12.93 14.31
C ASP A 66 -8.10 13.58 13.78
N THR A 67 -7.98 14.83 13.39
CA THR A 67 -9.07 15.63 12.85
C THR A 67 -9.67 15.03 11.58
N ASP A 68 -8.93 14.28 10.77
CA ASP A 68 -9.43 13.71 9.51
C ASP A 68 -10.26 12.44 9.74
N TYR A 69 -9.77 11.50 10.55
CA TYR A 69 -10.53 10.28 10.82
C TYR A 69 -11.69 10.53 11.79
N GLU A 70 -11.59 11.52 12.69
CA GLU A 70 -12.68 11.89 13.59
C GLU A 70 -13.86 12.53 12.84
N LYS A 71 -13.62 13.27 11.74
CA LYS A 71 -14.68 13.84 10.90
C LYS A 71 -15.63 12.80 10.33
N VAL A 72 -15.13 11.60 10.03
CA VAL A 72 -15.96 10.48 9.55
C VAL A 72 -16.47 9.60 10.69
N GLY A 73 -16.21 9.95 11.96
CA GLY A 73 -16.73 9.24 13.12
C GLY A 73 -15.91 8.02 13.53
N PHE A 74 -14.62 7.96 13.19
CA PHE A 74 -13.70 7.04 13.88
C PHE A 74 -13.30 7.62 15.23
N GLY A 75 -13.42 6.81 16.28
CA GLY A 75 -12.70 7.07 17.53
C GLY A 75 -11.25 6.59 17.43
N VAL A 76 -10.37 7.11 18.29
CA VAL A 76 -8.93 6.77 18.33
C VAL A 76 -8.67 5.26 18.35
N LEU A 77 -9.42 4.50 19.16
CA LEU A 77 -9.26 3.05 19.24
C LEU A 77 -9.71 2.32 17.96
N GLY A 78 -10.80 2.78 17.35
CA GLY A 78 -11.30 2.24 16.08
C GLY A 78 -10.30 2.49 14.96
N TRP A 79 -9.76 3.71 14.88
CA TRP A 79 -8.74 4.08 13.89
C TRP A 79 -7.46 3.25 14.02
N ARG A 80 -6.92 3.11 15.25
CA ARG A 80 -5.73 2.29 15.49
C ARG A 80 -5.95 0.80 15.17
N THR A 81 -7.15 0.30 15.45
CA THR A 81 -7.52 -1.08 15.10
C THR A 81 -7.53 -1.26 13.58
N PHE A 82 -8.13 -0.31 12.86
CA PHE A 82 -8.11 -0.30 11.41
C PHE A 82 -6.68 -0.24 10.84
N LEU A 83 -5.82 0.65 11.34
CA LEU A 83 -4.42 0.74 10.89
C LEU A 83 -3.65 -0.57 11.10
N SER A 84 -3.91 -1.28 12.20
CA SER A 84 -3.31 -2.60 12.45
C SER A 84 -3.74 -3.63 11.40
N HIS A 85 -5.02 -3.61 10.99
CA HIS A 85 -5.52 -4.46 9.91
C HIS A 85 -4.94 -4.06 8.55
N HIS A 86 -4.86 -2.77 8.26
CA HIS A 86 -4.24 -2.24 7.04
C HIS A 86 -2.76 -2.63 6.91
N CYS A 87 -1.98 -2.53 7.99
CA CYS A 87 -0.57 -2.93 7.98
C CYS A 87 -0.39 -4.43 7.71
N LYS A 88 -1.22 -5.29 8.32
CA LYS A 88 -1.23 -6.74 8.04
C LYS A 88 -1.61 -7.03 6.60
N PHE A 89 -2.56 -6.26 6.06
CA PHE A 89 -2.96 -6.34 4.66
C PHE A 89 -1.81 -6.01 3.72
N CYS A 90 -1.20 -4.83 3.87
CA CYS A 90 -0.07 -4.42 3.06
C CYS A 90 1.08 -5.43 3.13
N SER A 91 1.38 -5.94 4.34
CA SER A 91 2.39 -7.00 4.53
C SER A 91 2.05 -8.29 3.79
N SER A 92 0.77 -8.72 3.81
CA SER A 92 0.32 -9.94 3.12
C SER A 92 0.36 -9.80 1.61
N ILE A 93 0.07 -8.60 1.09
CA ILE A 93 0.16 -8.29 -0.35
C ILE A 93 1.62 -8.32 -0.79
N VAL A 94 2.52 -7.65 -0.05
CA VAL A 94 3.97 -7.65 -0.33
C VAL A 94 4.56 -9.05 -0.28
N ALA A 95 4.13 -9.88 0.68
CA ALA A 95 4.57 -11.26 0.81
C ALA A 95 3.94 -12.21 -0.24
N GLY A 96 2.96 -11.75 -1.03
CA GLY A 96 2.20 -12.60 -1.95
C GLY A 96 1.37 -13.68 -1.25
N THR A 97 1.13 -13.53 0.06
CA THR A 97 0.38 -14.50 0.89
C THR A 97 -1.10 -14.16 1.01
N TRP A 98 -1.57 -13.15 0.28
CA TRP A 98 -2.99 -12.86 0.16
C TRP A 98 -3.66 -13.95 -0.68
N PRO A 99 -4.53 -14.80 -0.10
CA PRO A 99 -5.21 -15.81 -0.89
C PRO A 99 -6.30 -15.12 -1.73
N GLU A 100 -6.32 -15.42 -3.03
CA GLU A 100 -7.39 -15.07 -3.96
C GLU A 100 -8.76 -15.59 -3.51
#